data_AF-A0A843GB05-F1
#
_entry.id   AF-A0A843GB05-F1
#
_cell.length_a   1.000
_cell.length_b   1.000
_cell.length_c   1.000
_cell.angle_alpha   90.00
_cell.angle_beta   90.00
_cell.angle_gamma   90.00
#
_symmetry.space_group_name_H-M   'P 1'
#
loop_
_entity.id
_entity.type
_entity.pdbx_description
1 polymer ?
#
loop_
_entity_poly.entity_id
_entity_poly.type
_entity_poly.pdbx_seq_one_letter_code
_entity_poly.pdbx_strand_id
1 'polypeptide(L)'
;LKETGVQCTYCGKCAIGIIKEKAEPMGYRVFIVPGSSFVKKIIQQNKFKSVVGVACHVDLNQTMMALSDFAPQGVLLSTSGCFETKVDISKVLETIGYYDYKKEEENV
;
A
#
# COMPACT_ATOMS: atom_id res chain seq x y z
N LEU A 1 15.38 -1.34 11.57
CA LEU A 1 14.20 -0.63 11.05
C LEU A 1 13.44 -0.04 12.23
N LYS A 2 12.97 1.22 12.13
CA LYS A 2 12.08 1.82 13.13
C LYS A 2 10.75 1.06 13.17
N GLU A 3 9.97 1.27 14.22
CA GLU A 3 8.69 0.59 14.47
C GLU A 3 7.67 0.75 13.33
N THR A 4 7.80 1.78 12.50
CA THR A 4 6.90 2.11 11.38
C THR A 4 7.36 1.61 10.00
N GLY A 5 8.47 0.87 9.93
CA GLY A 5 9.03 0.40 8.64
C GLY A 5 9.91 1.43 7.93
N VAL A 6 9.98 1.35 6.61
CA VAL A 6 10.71 2.27 5.73
C VAL A 6 9.87 3.52 5.50
N GLN A 7 10.52 4.68 5.36
CA GLN A 7 9.85 5.96 5.12
C GLN A 7 10.15 6.43 3.69
N CYS A 8 9.10 6.75 2.94
CA CYS A 8 9.24 7.42 1.64
C CYS A 8 9.67 8.87 1.85
N THR A 9 10.72 9.29 1.15
CA THR A 9 11.23 10.68 1.12
C THR A 9 10.74 11.47 -0.09
N TYR A 10 9.75 10.95 -0.83
CA TYR A 10 9.20 11.56 -2.05
C TYR A 10 10.27 11.84 -3.12
N CYS A 11 11.19 10.89 -3.35
CA CYS A 11 12.27 11.05 -4.33
C CYS A 11 11.82 10.93 -5.80
N GLY A 12 10.55 10.63 -6.07
CA GLY A 12 9.99 10.50 -7.43
C GLY A 12 10.40 9.24 -8.20
N LYS A 13 11.11 8.29 -7.59
CA LYS A 13 11.68 7.11 -8.29
C LYS A 13 10.76 5.88 -8.34
N CYS A 14 9.66 5.87 -7.60
CA CYS A 14 8.76 4.72 -7.53
C CYS A 14 7.31 5.15 -7.26
N ALA A 15 6.38 4.23 -7.49
CA ALA A 15 4.95 4.44 -7.30
C ALA A 15 4.54 4.83 -5.87
N ILE A 16 5.35 4.49 -4.86
CA ILE A 16 5.04 4.72 -3.45
C ILE A 16 4.81 6.20 -3.14
N GLY A 17 5.63 7.09 -3.73
CA GLY A 17 5.49 8.53 -3.50
C GLY A 17 4.14 9.06 -3.97
N ILE A 18 3.75 8.67 -5.18
CA ILE A 18 2.47 9.05 -5.81
C ILE A 18 1.29 8.51 -5.00
N ILE A 19 1.32 7.23 -4.64
CA ILE A 19 0.27 6.59 -3.84
C ILE A 19 0.13 7.30 -2.50
N LYS A 20 1.26 7.58 -1.83
CA LYS A 20 1.28 8.23 -0.51
C LYS A 20 0.71 9.65 -0.57
N GLU A 21 1.11 10.44 -1.57
CA GLU A 21 0.64 11.81 -1.78
C GLU A 21 -0.88 11.89 -1.96
N LYS A 22 -1.49 10.92 -2.64
CA LYS A 22 -2.95 10.89 -2.83
C LYS A 22 -3.69 10.25 -1.64
N ALA A 23 -3.12 9.24 -1.00
CA ALA A 23 -3.78 8.48 0.07
C ALA A 23 -3.80 9.23 1.42
N GLU A 24 -2.74 9.94 1.80
CA GLU A 24 -2.65 10.61 3.10
C GLU A 24 -3.70 11.72 3.31
N PRO A 25 -3.99 12.59 2.32
CA PRO A 25 -5.08 13.57 2.42
C PRO A 25 -6.47 12.95 2.64
N MET A 26 -6.67 11.69 2.21
CA MET A 26 -7.91 10.93 2.45
C MET A 26 -7.98 10.33 3.86
N GLY A 27 -6.93 10.48 4.67
CA GLY A 27 -6.84 9.93 6.03
C GLY A 27 -6.21 8.54 6.12
N TYR A 28 -5.67 8.00 5.03
CA TYR A 28 -4.89 6.76 5.09
C TYR A 28 -3.53 7.01 5.73
N ARG A 29 -3.07 6.03 6.51
CA ARG A 29 -1.68 5.97 6.99
C ARG A 29 -0.94 4.94 6.16
N VAL A 30 0.13 5.36 5.49
CA VAL A 30 0.89 4.49 4.57
C VAL A 30 2.12 3.95 5.28
N PHE A 31 2.25 2.63 5.29
CA PHE A 31 3.40 1.92 5.87
C PHE A 31 4.14 1.13 4.79
N ILE A 32 5.47 1.26 4.75
CA ILE A 32 6.32 0.52 3.81
C ILE A 32 7.10 -0.50 4.62
N VAL A 33 6.81 -1.78 4.41
CA VAL A 33 7.42 -2.86 5.19
C VAL A 33 8.23 -3.81 4.30
N PRO A 34 9.33 -4.38 4.81
CA PRO A 34 10.15 -5.31 4.04
C PRO A 34 9.51 -6.69 3.83
N GLY A 35 8.42 -7.00 4.55
CA GLY A 35 7.70 -8.27 4.40
C GLY A 35 6.55 -8.42 5.40
N SER A 36 5.73 -9.46 5.17
CA SER A 36 4.51 -9.75 5.95
C SER A 36 4.75 -9.94 7.46
N SER A 37 5.91 -10.43 7.87
CA SER A 37 6.25 -10.63 9.30
C SER A 37 6.25 -9.32 10.10
N PHE A 38 6.50 -8.18 9.45
CA PHE A 38 6.51 -6.87 10.09
C PHE A 38 5.11 -6.32 10.39
N VAL A 39 4.09 -6.81 9.67
CA VAL A 39 2.71 -6.34 9.76
C VAL A 39 2.13 -6.56 11.16
N LYS A 40 2.50 -7.64 11.85
CA LYS A 40 2.07 -7.91 13.24
C LYS A 40 2.44 -6.76 14.19
N LYS A 41 3.63 -6.18 14.06
CA LYS A 41 4.07 -5.05 14.90
C LYS A 41 3.25 -3.80 14.60
N ILE A 42 2.97 -3.55 13.33
CA ILE A 42 2.14 -2.43 12.89
C ILE A 42 0.73 -2.54 13.50
N ILE A 43 0.11 -3.72 13.47
CA ILE A 43 -1.21 -3.96 14.07
C ILE A 43 -1.20 -3.73 15.58
N GLN A 44 -0.20 -4.21 16.30
CA GLN A 44 -0.15 -4.09 17.76
C GLN A 44 -0.04 -2.63 18.23
N GLN A 45 0.60 -1.78 17.44
CA GLN A 45 0.90 -0.39 17.83
C GLN A 45 -0.12 0.62 17.30
N ASN A 46 -1.10 0.18 16.50
CA ASN A 46 -1.99 1.07 15.78
C ASN A 46 -3.41 0.51 15.74
N LYS A 47 -4.40 1.40 15.77
CA LYS A 47 -5.80 1.03 15.51
C LYS A 47 -6.18 1.39 14.07
N PHE A 48 -6.73 0.43 13.35
CA PHE A 48 -7.20 0.61 11.96
C PHE A 48 -8.68 0.25 11.89
N LYS A 49 -9.42 0.90 10.99
CA LYS A 49 -10.80 0.51 10.65
C LYS A 49 -10.82 -0.49 9.50
N SER A 50 -9.94 -0.28 8.53
CA SER A 50 -9.73 -1.15 7.39
C SER A 50 -8.28 -1.09 6.92
N VAL A 51 -7.87 -2.04 6.08
CA VAL A 51 -6.52 -2.13 5.51
C VAL A 51 -6.56 -2.43 4.02
N VAL A 52 -5.62 -1.84 3.28
CA VAL A 52 -5.35 -2.18 1.88
C VAL A 52 -3.91 -2.65 1.76
N GLY A 53 -3.71 -3.91 1.41
CA GLY A 53 -2.40 -4.50 1.17
C GLY A 53 -1.97 -4.34 -0.29
N VAL A 54 -0.71 -3.99 -0.51
CA VAL A 54 -0.10 -3.97 -1.85
C VAL A 54 1.13 -4.86 -1.82
N ALA A 55 1.04 -6.06 -2.40
CA ALA A 55 2.09 -7.07 -2.27
C ALA A 55 2.02 -8.14 -3.37
N CYS A 56 3.01 -9.03 -3.39
CA CYS A 56 2.96 -10.25 -4.19
C CYS A 56 1.89 -11.21 -3.62
N HIS A 57 1.55 -12.27 -4.35
CA HIS A 57 0.51 -13.22 -3.94
C HIS A 57 0.73 -13.82 -2.55
N VAL A 58 1.97 -14.19 -2.22
CA VAL A 58 2.31 -14.85 -0.95
C VAL A 58 2.12 -13.91 0.23
N ASP A 59 2.75 -12.74 0.19
CA ASP A 59 2.64 -11.75 1.26
C ASP A 59 1.22 -11.21 1.38
N LEU A 60 0.51 -11.00 0.25
CA LEU A 60 -0.86 -10.52 0.28
C LEU A 60 -1.79 -11.55 0.93
N ASN A 61 -1.68 -12.83 0.58
CA ASN A 61 -2.45 -13.89 1.23
C ASN A 61 -2.19 -13.96 2.74
N GLN A 62 -0.91 -13.97 3.14
CA GLN A 62 -0.53 -14.03 4.55
C GLN A 62 -1.02 -12.82 5.35
N THR A 63 -0.87 -11.61 4.80
CA THR A 63 -1.26 -10.38 5.48
C THR A 63 -2.78 -10.24 5.56
N MET A 64 -3.52 -10.56 4.50
CA MET A 64 -4.99 -10.55 4.53
C MET A 64 -5.55 -11.56 5.53
N MET A 65 -4.99 -12.76 5.63
CA MET A 65 -5.39 -13.72 6.66
C MET A 65 -5.11 -13.20 8.08
N ALA A 66 -3.95 -12.56 8.30
CA ALA A 66 -3.61 -11.98 9.59
C ALA A 66 -4.43 -10.73 9.95
N LEU A 67 -5.09 -10.12 8.96
CA LEU A 67 -5.84 -8.87 9.07
C LEU A 67 -7.35 -9.07 8.84
N SER A 68 -7.86 -10.31 8.92
CA SER A 68 -9.24 -10.65 8.58
C SER A 68 -10.28 -9.80 9.33
N ASP A 69 -9.97 -9.39 10.56
CA ASP A 69 -10.85 -8.60 11.42
C ASP A 69 -10.94 -7.12 11.00
N PHE A 70 -10.11 -6.69 10.04
CA PHE A 70 -10.00 -5.30 9.57
C PHE A 70 -10.43 -5.14 8.11
N ALA A 71 -11.41 -5.94 7.64
CA ALA A 71 -11.97 -5.87 6.28
C ALA A 71 -10.89 -5.66 5.19
N PRO A 72 -9.91 -6.57 5.08
CA PRO A 72 -8.72 -6.35 4.28
C PRO A 72 -9.05 -6.39 2.79
N GLN A 73 -8.52 -5.43 2.04
CA GLN A 73 -8.50 -5.43 0.58
C GLN A 73 -7.07 -5.54 0.07
N GLY A 74 -6.91 -5.96 -1.18
CA GLY A 74 -5.59 -6.27 -1.72
C GLY A 74 -5.43 -5.87 -3.18
N VAL A 75 -4.28 -5.27 -3.49
CA VAL A 75 -3.82 -5.01 -4.85
C VAL A 75 -2.53 -5.77 -5.09
N LEU A 76 -2.53 -6.61 -6.12
CA LEU A 76 -1.35 -7.36 -6.52
C LEU A 76 -0.36 -6.46 -7.27
N LEU A 77 0.92 -6.71 -7.04
CA LEU A 77 1.99 -6.17 -7.86
C LEU A 77 1.83 -6.65 -9.32
N SER A 78 1.95 -5.74 -10.28
CA SER A 78 1.97 -6.06 -11.71
C SER A 78 3.28 -6.72 -12.13
N THR A 79 4.36 -6.47 -11.40
CA THR A 79 5.61 -7.22 -11.49
C THR A 79 6.05 -7.60 -10.09
N SER A 80 5.97 -8.90 -9.78
CA SER A 80 6.30 -9.46 -8.48
C SER A 80 7.79 -9.84 -8.40
N GLY A 81 8.37 -9.72 -7.21
CA GLY A 81 9.78 -9.99 -6.93
C GLY A 81 10.24 -9.19 -5.70
N CYS A 82 11.49 -9.36 -5.27
CA CYS A 82 12.09 -8.51 -4.23
C CYS A 82 12.84 -7.30 -4.82
N PHE A 83 12.96 -7.23 -6.14
CA PHE A 83 13.68 -6.20 -6.88
C PHE A 83 12.80 -5.68 -8.01
N GLU A 84 12.89 -4.37 -8.29
CA GLU A 84 12.16 -3.68 -9.38
C GLU A 84 10.67 -4.04 -9.47
N THR A 85 10.02 -4.11 -8.32
CA THR A 85 8.58 -4.36 -8.26
C THR A 85 7.81 -3.23 -8.92
N LYS A 86 6.72 -3.60 -9.58
CA LYS A 86 5.81 -2.65 -10.21
C LYS A 86 4.40 -2.88 -9.69
N VAL A 87 3.64 -1.80 -9.60
CA VAL A 87 2.22 -1.82 -9.23
C VAL A 87 1.48 -0.86 -10.13
N ASP A 88 0.25 -1.23 -10.48
CA ASP A 88 -0.70 -0.34 -11.13
C ASP A 88 -1.22 0.68 -10.11
N ILE A 89 -0.80 1.94 -10.27
CA ILE A 89 -1.17 3.03 -9.36
C ILE A 89 -2.67 3.28 -9.39
N SER A 90 -3.26 3.31 -10.58
CA SER A 90 -4.70 3.52 -10.78
C SER A 90 -5.51 2.48 -10.01
N LYS A 91 -5.09 1.21 -10.05
CA LYS A 91 -5.76 0.15 -9.29
C LYS A 91 -5.66 0.33 -7.77
N VAL A 92 -4.51 0.79 -7.27
CA VAL A 92 -4.34 1.11 -5.84
C VAL A 92 -5.26 2.25 -5.44
N LEU A 93 -5.28 3.32 -6.24
CA LEU A 93 -6.09 4.51 -6.00
C LEU A 93 -7.59 4.20 -6.06
N GLU A 94 -8.05 3.43 -7.04
CA GLU A 94 -9.45 2.97 -7.11
C GLU A 94 -9.85 2.14 -5.87
N THR A 95 -8.95 1.28 -5.38
CA THR A 95 -9.19 0.43 -4.19
C THR A 95 -9.36 1.26 -2.91
N ILE A 96 -8.69 2.41 -2.81
CA ILE A 96 -8.87 3.35 -1.69
C ILE A 96 -9.98 4.38 -1.94
N GLY A 97 -10.69 4.30 -3.06
CA GLY A 97 -11.80 5.20 -3.41
C GLY A 97 -11.38 6.53 -4.04
N TYR A 98 -10.15 6.64 -4.56
CA TYR A 98 -9.68 7.80 -5.31
C TYR A 98 -9.92 7.59 -6.81
N TYR A 99 -10.95 8.25 -7.36
CA TYR A 99 -11.38 8.05 -8.75
C TYR A 99 -10.92 9.14 -9.72
N ASP A 100 -10.37 10.26 -9.22
CA ASP A 100 -9.98 11.40 -10.08
C ASP A 100 -8.62 11.20 -10.80
N TYR A 101 -7.90 10.11 -10.51
CA TYR A 101 -6.57 9.87 -11.07
C TYR A 101 -6.57 9.68 -12.60
N LYS A 102 -7.58 9.00 -13.15
CA LYS A 102 -7.67 8.78 -14.60
C LYS A 102 -7.93 10.06 -15.40
N LYS A 103 -8.59 11.05 -14.79
CA LYS A 103 -8.77 12.36 -15.42
C LYS A 103 -7.46 13.13 -15.50
N GLU A 104 -6.55 12.94 -14.56
CA GLU A 104 -5.23 13.60 -14.59
C GLU A 104 -4.33 13.01 -15.70
N GLU A 105 -4.38 11.70 -15.96
CA GLU A 105 -3.62 11.05 -17.05
C GLU A 105 -4.14 11.36 -18.46
N GLU A 106 -5.46 11.54 -18.65
CA GLU A 106 -6.06 11.84 -19.97
C GLU A 106 -5.88 13.31 -20.41
N ASN A 107 -5.46 14.20 -19.50
CA ASN A 107 -5.26 15.63 -19.76
C ASN A 107 -3.78 16.03 -19.92
N VAL A 108 -2.88 15.06 -20.11
CA VAL A 108 -1.42 15.27 -20.33
C VAL A 108 -1.01 14.81 -21.72
#